data_AF-A0A353FMT4-F1
#
_entry.id   AF-A0A353FMT4-F1
#
_cell.length_a   1.000
_cell.length_b   1.000
_cell.length_c   1.000
_cell.angle_alpha   90.00
_cell.angle_beta   90.00
_cell.angle_gamma   90.00
#
_symmetry.space_group_name_H-M   'P 1'
#
loop_
_entity.id
_entity.type
_entity.pdbx_description
1 polymer ?
#
loop_
_entity_poly.entity_id
_entity_poly.type
_entity_poly.pdbx_seq_one_letter_code
_entity_poly.pdbx_strand_id
1 'polypeptide(L)'
;MQVTFFLGTLGATVFGIILSVSSGRAGNRPAHYRRVVSTVLLLAAAIVQAEILGRDWDFPSWRLNLHLFCAFSALGCLPGVVWSGLKLRNNASVRPIHRRWVGSFIGLTVCAVVTAGLMFLAATPSV
;
A
#
# COMPACT_ATOMS: atom_id res chain seq x y z
N MET A 1 -11.42 -20.06 0.00
CA MET A 1 -11.52 -19.15 -1.16
C MET A 1 -11.10 -17.72 -0.83
N GLN A 2 -11.63 -17.09 0.22
CA GLN A 2 -11.33 -15.70 0.56
C GLN A 2 -9.84 -15.41 0.77
N VAL A 3 -9.11 -16.26 1.51
CA VAL A 3 -7.65 -16.14 1.70
C VAL A 3 -6.89 -16.11 0.36
N THR A 4 -7.24 -16.99 -0.58
CA THR A 4 -6.60 -17.04 -1.90
C THR A 4 -6.84 -15.76 -2.68
N PHE A 5 -8.06 -15.21 -2.67
CA PHE A 5 -8.37 -13.93 -3.30
C PHE A 5 -7.61 -12.78 -2.64
N PHE A 6 -7.57 -12.72 -1.31
CA PHE A 6 -6.81 -11.73 -0.56
C PHE A 6 -5.32 -11.78 -0.93
N LEU A 7 -4.68 -12.95 -0.85
CA LEU A 7 -3.26 -13.12 -1.22
C LEU A 7 -3.00 -12.77 -2.69
N GLY A 8 -3.92 -13.10 -3.59
CA GLY A 8 -3.85 -12.72 -4.99
C GLY A 8 -3.88 -11.20 -5.20
N THR A 9 -4.84 -10.51 -4.57
CA THR A 9 -4.95 -9.03 -4.65
C THR A 9 -3.78 -8.32 -3.98
N LEU A 10 -3.28 -8.84 -2.86
CA LEU A 10 -2.09 -8.33 -2.19
C LEU A 10 -0.84 -8.49 -3.06
N GLY A 11 -0.62 -9.70 -3.61
CA GLY A 11 0.49 -9.97 -4.51
C GLY A 11 0.46 -9.10 -5.77
N ALA A 12 -0.71 -8.95 -6.38
CA ALA A 12 -0.92 -8.05 -7.52
C ALA A 12 -0.63 -6.58 -7.15
N THR A 13 -1.02 -6.14 -5.96
CA THR A 13 -0.73 -4.79 -5.46
C THR A 13 0.77 -4.57 -5.29
N VAL A 14 1.48 -5.50 -4.65
CA VAL A 14 2.95 -5.45 -4.49
C VAL A 14 3.64 -5.39 -5.84
N PHE A 15 3.22 -6.25 -6.78
CA PHE A 15 3.75 -6.24 -8.14
C PHE A 15 3.46 -4.92 -8.87
N GLY A 16 2.26 -4.36 -8.72
CA GLY A 16 1.88 -3.06 -9.23
C GLY A 16 2.76 -1.92 -8.68
N ILE A 17 3.07 -1.93 -7.38
CA ILE A 17 4.02 -0.99 -6.76
C ILE A 17 5.39 -1.10 -7.42
N ILE A 18 5.93 -2.32 -7.56
CA ILE A 18 7.24 -2.56 -8.18
C ILE A 18 7.26 -2.01 -9.61
N LEU A 19 6.25 -2.32 -10.43
CA LEU A 19 6.15 -1.83 -11.80
C LEU A 19 6.00 -0.30 -11.86
N SER A 20 5.25 0.29 -10.93
CA SER A 20 5.07 1.75 -10.82
C SER A 20 6.39 2.43 -10.49
N VAL A 21 7.15 1.92 -9.53
CA VAL A 21 8.48 2.45 -9.17
C VAL A 21 9.46 2.28 -10.32
N SER A 22 9.50 1.11 -10.95
CA SER A 22 10.42 0.84 -12.07
C SER A 22 10.16 1.74 -13.28
N SER A 23 8.89 1.94 -13.65
CA SER A 23 8.53 2.89 -14.73
C SER A 23 8.85 4.35 -14.36
N GLY A 24 8.66 4.73 -13.08
CA GLY A 24 9.03 6.06 -12.59
C GLY A 24 10.54 6.30 -12.62
N ARG A 25 11.35 5.29 -12.27
CA ARG A 25 12.82 5.34 -12.37
C ARG A 25 13.30 5.43 -13.82
N ALA A 26 12.65 4.70 -14.73
CA ALA A 26 12.93 4.75 -16.17
C ALA A 26 12.47 6.05 -16.85
N GLY A 27 11.78 6.95 -16.14
CA GLY A 27 11.28 8.21 -16.70
C GLY A 27 10.08 8.06 -17.66
N ASN A 28 9.52 6.85 -17.81
CA ASN A 28 8.37 6.60 -18.67
C ASN A 28 7.06 7.05 -17.98
N ARG A 29 6.76 8.35 -18.07
CA ARG A 29 5.61 8.98 -17.40
C ARG A 29 4.26 8.36 -17.78
N PRO A 30 3.93 8.10 -19.07
CA PRO A 30 2.64 7.50 -19.42
C PRO A 30 2.46 6.09 -18.84
N ALA A 31 3.51 5.26 -18.83
CA ALA A 31 3.45 3.95 -18.20
C ALA A 31 3.33 4.07 -16.67
N HIS A 32 4.09 5.00 -16.06
CA HIS A 32 4.07 5.24 -14.62
C HIS A 32 2.67 5.62 -14.13
N TYR A 33 2.01 6.61 -14.75
CA TYR A 33 0.68 7.03 -14.31
C TYR A 33 -0.38 5.94 -14.46
N ARG A 34 -0.38 5.20 -15.58
CA ARG A 34 -1.28 4.05 -15.76
C ARG A 34 -1.08 3.01 -14.66
N ARG A 35 0.17 2.65 -14.38
CA ARG A 35 0.52 1.68 -13.33
C ARG A 35 0.15 2.17 -11.94
N VAL A 36 0.36 3.45 -11.63
CA VAL A 36 -0.03 4.05 -10.34
C VAL A 36 -1.54 3.95 -10.15
N VAL A 37 -2.35 4.35 -11.15
CA VAL A 37 -3.82 4.26 -11.07
C VAL A 37 -4.25 2.81 -10.86
N SER A 38 -3.75 1.88 -11.66
CA SER A 38 -4.05 0.45 -11.49
C SER A 38 -3.65 -0.07 -10.12
N THR A 39 -2.48 0.35 -9.60
CA THR A 39 -1.98 -0.06 -8.28
C THR A 39 -2.85 0.49 -7.15
N VAL A 40 -3.33 1.72 -7.25
CA VAL A 40 -4.25 2.31 -6.26
C VAL A 40 -5.59 1.56 -6.24
N LEU A 41 -6.12 1.19 -7.42
CA LEU A 41 -7.34 0.40 -7.51
C LEU A 41 -7.15 -1.01 -6.92
N LEU A 42 -6.03 -1.66 -7.21
CA LEU A 42 -5.67 -2.96 -6.61
C LEU A 42 -5.51 -2.85 -5.08
N LEU A 43 -4.88 -1.78 -4.59
CA LEU A 43 -4.74 -1.52 -3.16
C LEU A 43 -6.12 -1.36 -2.50
N ALA A 44 -7.03 -0.60 -3.10
CA ALA A 44 -8.39 -0.45 -2.59
C ALA A 44 -9.12 -1.81 -2.53
N ALA A 45 -9.00 -2.63 -3.58
CA ALA A 45 -9.56 -3.98 -3.59
C ALA A 45 -8.94 -4.87 -2.49
N ALA A 46 -7.62 -4.81 -2.31
CA ALA A 46 -6.92 -5.57 -1.27
C ALA A 46 -7.35 -5.15 0.14
N ILE A 47 -7.61 -3.85 0.39
CA ILE A 47 -8.14 -3.36 1.67
C ILE A 47 -9.55 -3.92 1.93
N VAL A 48 -10.43 -3.89 0.93
CA VAL A 48 -11.80 -4.47 1.06
C VAL A 48 -11.73 -5.97 1.35
N GLN A 49 -10.85 -6.71 0.66
CA GLN A 49 -10.67 -8.15 0.90
C GLN A 49 -10.07 -8.43 2.28
N ALA A 50 -9.15 -7.58 2.76
CA ALA A 50 -8.59 -7.68 4.10
C ALA A 50 -9.67 -7.45 5.17
N GLU A 51 -10.56 -6.49 4.96
CA GLU A 51 -11.69 -6.24 5.86
C GLU A 51 -12.64 -7.44 5.90
N ILE A 52 -13.03 -7.98 4.74
CA ILE A 52 -13.90 -9.16 4.66
C ILE A 52 -13.25 -10.34 5.39
N LEU A 53 -11.99 -10.64 5.08
CA LEU A 53 -11.26 -11.72 5.73
C LEU A 53 -11.13 -11.49 7.24
N GLY A 54 -10.92 -10.25 7.68
CA GLY A 54 -10.74 -9.91 9.08
C GLY A 54 -12.00 -9.99 9.94
N ARG A 55 -13.20 -10.07 9.35
CA ARG A 55 -14.46 -10.20 10.10
C ARG A 55 -14.62 -11.57 10.78
N ASP A 56 -13.93 -12.58 10.28
CA ASP A 56 -13.99 -13.96 10.79
C ASP A 56 -12.91 -14.23 11.86
N TRP A 57 -12.20 -13.19 12.31
CA TRP A 57 -11.05 -13.32 13.22
C TRP A 57 -11.06 -12.29 14.34
N ASP A 58 -10.79 -12.77 15.56
CA ASP A 58 -10.55 -11.95 16.73
C ASP A 58 -9.06 -11.62 16.82
N PHE A 59 -8.75 -10.33 16.72
CA PHE A 59 -7.38 -9.84 16.75
C PHE A 59 -7.02 -9.22 18.11
N PRO A 60 -5.81 -9.48 18.64
CA PRO A 60 -5.31 -8.74 19.79
C PRO A 60 -5.27 -7.23 19.50
N SER A 61 -5.98 -6.44 20.32
CA SER A 61 -6.23 -5.02 20.09
C SER A 61 -4.98 -4.20 19.82
N TRP A 62 -3.90 -4.43 20.57
CA TRP A 62 -2.64 -3.71 20.40
C TRP A 62 -1.96 -4.03 19.05
N ARG A 63 -2.07 -5.28 18.54
CA ARG A 63 -1.51 -5.68 17.24
C ARG A 63 -2.30 -5.07 16.09
N LEU A 64 -3.63 -5.08 16.22
CA LEU A 64 -4.52 -4.43 15.27
C LEU A 64 -4.26 -2.93 15.21
N ASN A 65 -4.16 -2.26 16.36
CA ASN A 65 -3.87 -0.82 16.43
C ASN A 65 -2.51 -0.48 15.79
N LEU A 66 -1.49 -1.30 16.00
CA LEU A 66 -0.18 -1.11 15.37
C LEU A 66 -0.27 -1.26 13.84
N HIS A 67 -0.96 -2.29 13.35
CA HIS A 67 -1.19 -2.48 11.92
C HIS A 67 -1.95 -1.28 11.31
N LEU A 68 -3.05 -0.87 11.93
CA LEU A 68 -3.87 0.26 11.48
C LEU A 68 -3.08 1.57 11.51
N PHE A 69 -2.25 1.80 12.53
CA PHE A 69 -1.37 2.96 12.58
C PHE A 69 -0.43 3.02 11.37
N CYS A 70 0.23 1.90 11.03
CA CYS A 70 1.09 1.82 9.86
C CYS A 70 0.30 2.02 8.55
N ALA A 71 -0.85 1.35 8.42
CA ALA A 71 -1.71 1.42 7.23
C ALA A 71 -2.25 2.83 7.00
N PHE A 72 -2.82 3.47 8.02
CA PHE A 72 -3.33 4.85 7.91
C PHE A 72 -2.22 5.85 7.69
N SER A 73 -1.04 5.67 8.30
CA SER A 73 0.12 6.52 8.03
C SER A 73 0.59 6.39 6.57
N ALA A 74 0.56 5.19 5.99
CA ALA A 74 0.85 4.98 4.58
C ALA A 74 -0.17 5.72 3.70
N LEU A 75 -1.48 5.58 3.98
CA LEU A 75 -2.53 6.30 3.26
C LEU A 75 -2.38 7.83 3.39
N GLY A 76 -1.99 8.32 4.58
CA GLY A 76 -1.69 9.72 4.84
C GLY A 76 -0.51 10.27 4.02
N CYS A 77 0.38 9.40 3.52
CA CYS A 77 1.44 9.79 2.59
C CYS A 77 0.95 10.00 1.15
N LEU A 78 -0.19 9.43 0.75
CA LEU A 78 -0.68 9.49 -0.63
C LEU A 78 -0.90 10.92 -1.15
N PRO A 79 -1.52 11.86 -0.41
CA PRO A 79 -1.62 13.25 -0.84
C PRO A 79 -0.26 13.87 -1.17
N GLY A 80 0.76 13.59 -0.34
CA GLY A 80 2.13 14.05 -0.56
C GLY A 80 2.78 13.44 -1.81
N VAL A 81 2.58 12.13 -2.03
CA VAL A 81 3.04 11.41 -3.24
C VAL A 81 2.39 12.00 -4.49
N VAL A 82 1.07 12.19 -4.49
CA VAL A 82 0.31 12.72 -5.63
C VAL A 82 0.72 14.15 -5.92
N TRP A 83 0.71 15.03 -4.92
CA TRP A 83 1.08 16.43 -5.09
C TRP A 83 2.50 16.58 -5.64
N SER A 84 3.48 15.91 -5.03
CA SER A 84 4.87 15.97 -5.47
C SER A 84 5.08 15.35 -6.85
N GLY A 85 4.31 14.31 -7.21
CA GLY A 85 4.32 13.68 -8.53
C GLY A 85 3.72 14.58 -9.64
N LEU A 86 2.68 15.34 -9.32
CA LEU A 86 2.10 16.34 -10.22
C LEU A 86 3.05 17.53 -10.41
N LYS A 87 3.64 18.06 -9.33
CA LYS A 87 4.65 19.14 -9.39
C LYS A 87 5.87 18.76 -10.23
N LEU A 88 6.29 17.50 -10.20
CA LEU A 88 7.39 16.96 -10.99
C LEU A 88 7.22 17.07 -12.50
N ARG A 89 6.00 17.32 -13.01
CA ARG A 89 5.75 17.58 -14.42
C ARG A 89 6.41 18.87 -14.90
N ASN A 90 6.38 19.90 -14.06
CA ASN A 90 6.81 21.26 -14.40
C ASN A 90 8.05 21.70 -13.60
N ASN A 91 8.41 20.99 -12.54
CA ASN A 91 9.57 21.33 -11.72
C ASN A 91 10.37 20.09 -11.30
N ALA A 92 11.52 19.88 -11.96
CA ALA A 92 12.41 18.77 -11.68
C ALA A 92 13.07 18.83 -10.29
N SER A 93 13.16 20.01 -9.66
CA SER A 93 13.79 20.17 -8.34
C SER A 93 12.98 19.53 -7.19
N VAL A 94 11.71 19.17 -7.44
CA VAL A 94 10.83 18.47 -6.48
C VAL A 94 11.13 16.96 -6.41
N ARG A 95 11.97 16.42 -7.30
CA ARG A 95 12.35 14.99 -7.33
C ARG A 95 12.79 14.41 -5.98
N PRO A 96 13.70 15.02 -5.20
CA PRO A 96 14.07 14.51 -3.89
C PRO A 96 12.88 14.45 -2.92
N ILE A 97 11.99 15.45 -2.96
CA ILE A 97 10.79 15.49 -2.12
C ILE A 97 9.83 14.36 -2.51
N HIS A 98 9.58 14.17 -3.80
CA HIS A 98 8.75 13.05 -4.28
C HIS A 98 9.32 11.70 -3.88
N ARG A 99 10.64 11.49 -4.02
CA ARG A 99 11.31 10.26 -3.59
C ARG A 99 11.17 10.00 -2.09
N ARG A 100 11.22 11.04 -1.25
CA ARG A 100 10.98 10.92 0.20
C ARG A 100 9.55 10.47 0.48
N TRP A 101 8.55 11.13 -0.10
CA TRP A 101 7.15 10.72 0.06
C TRP A 101 6.88 9.29 -0.41
N VAL A 102 7.41 8.91 -1.57
CA VAL A 102 7.28 7.53 -2.08
C VAL A 102 8.01 6.54 -1.18
N GLY A 103 9.20 6.88 -0.70
CA GLY A 103 9.97 6.06 0.25
C GLY A 103 9.22 5.85 1.56
N SER A 104 8.67 6.91 2.15
CA SER A 104 7.84 6.83 3.36
C SER A 104 6.59 5.99 3.13
N PHE A 105 5.88 6.19 2.01
CA PHE A 105 4.71 5.38 1.63
C PHE A 105 5.06 3.89 1.55
N ILE A 106 6.11 3.54 0.82
CA ILE A 106 6.55 2.14 0.65
C ILE A 106 6.99 1.55 1.99
N GLY A 107 7.80 2.28 2.76
CA GLY A 107 8.27 1.83 4.08
C GLY A 107 7.11 1.54 5.04
N LEU A 108 6.16 2.47 5.15
CA LEU A 108 4.97 2.29 5.98
C LEU A 108 4.07 1.16 5.47
N THR A 109 3.95 0.98 4.16
CA THR A 109 3.21 -0.14 3.55
C THR A 109 3.87 -1.47 3.91
N VAL A 110 5.20 -1.59 3.83
CA VAL A 110 5.92 -2.80 4.25
C VAL A 110 5.73 -3.05 5.74
N CYS A 111 5.83 -2.04 6.58
CA CYS A 111 5.53 -2.16 8.02
C CYS A 111 4.08 -2.63 8.25
N ALA A 112 3.10 -2.11 7.51
CA ALA A 112 1.71 -2.52 7.59
C ALA A 112 1.53 -4.00 7.21
N VAL A 113 2.20 -4.49 6.15
CA VAL A 113 2.17 -5.90 5.76
C VAL A 113 2.80 -6.81 6.83
N VAL A 114 3.96 -6.42 7.38
CA VAL A 114 4.62 -7.20 8.44
C VAL A 114 3.76 -7.27 9.69
N THR A 115 3.21 -6.13 10.13
CA THR A 115 2.33 -6.06 11.30
C THR A 115 1.01 -6.78 11.08
N ALA A 116 0.47 -6.82 9.86
CA ALA A 116 -0.68 -7.66 9.52
C ALA A 116 -0.35 -9.15 9.72
N GLY A 117 0.80 -9.61 9.22
CA GLY A 117 1.26 -10.99 9.43
C GLY A 117 1.38 -11.33 10.92
N LEU A 118 2.01 -10.45 11.70
CA LEU A 118 2.12 -10.63 13.16
C LEU A 118 0.76 -10.63 13.88
N MET A 119 -0.20 -9.84 13.40
CA MET A 119 -1.55 -9.80 13.94
C MET A 119 -2.28 -11.13 13.65
N PHE A 120 -2.24 -11.62 12.41
CA PHE A 120 -2.87 -12.89 12.02
C PHE A 120 -2.25 -14.11 12.71
N LEU A 121 -0.94 -14.11 12.98
CA LEU A 121 -0.30 -15.21 13.73
C LEU A 121 -0.80 -15.38 15.18
N ALA A 122 -1.40 -14.34 15.76
CA ALA A 122 -1.98 -14.38 17.10
C ALA A 122 -3.50 -14.20 17.09
N ALA A 123 -4.12 -14.29 15.92
CA ALA A 123 -5.57 -14.19 15.77
C ALA A 123 -6.23 -15.54 16.12
N THR A 124 -7.42 -15.48 16.68
CA THR A 124 -8.28 -16.65 16.88
C THR A 124 -9.51 -16.52 15.99
N PRO A 125 -10.09 -17.63 15.49
CA PRO A 125 -11.35 -17.55 14.74
C PRO A 125 -12.44 -16.93 15.62
N SER A 126 -13.17 -15.95 15.08
CA SER A 126 -14.41 -15.45 15.69
C SER A 126 -15.48 -16.52 15.51
N VAL A 127 -16.15 -16.90 16.59
CA VAL A 127 -17.16 -17.97 16.62
C VAL A 127 -18.36 -17.65 15.73
#